data_AF-A0A6A4RAU4-F1
#
_entry.id   AF-A0A6A4RAU4-F1
#
_cell.length_a   1.000
_cell.length_b   1.000
_cell.length_c   1.000
_cell.angle_alpha   90.00
_cell.angle_beta   90.00
_cell.angle_gamma   90.00
#
_symmetry.space_group_name_H-M   'P 1'
#
loop_
_entity.id
_entity.type
_entity.pdbx_description
1 polymer ?
#
loop_
_entity_poly.entity_id
_entity_poly.type
_entity_poly.pdbx_seq_one_letter_code
_entity_poly.pdbx_strand_id
1 'polypeptide(L)'
;MTYTIQGIEVFADVVEDENGTVGQVSFALNAPSPTHVEAAALAKNLMVTKQETQDGVLRDWVEEVPHANFFPVAVELVPAVRDAQGEVIAEPVMDTSYSVNLVLVGDLVRKVDEHGWFLWELLLLEWMGAGAETTVNGKVPGLAMSGVSLIDMSKVQTPQGAVA
;
A
#
# COMPACT_ATOMS: atom_id res chain seq x y z
N MET A 1 3.20 -12.19 2.06
CA MET A 1 2.89 -12.02 0.64
C MET A 1 4.09 -11.38 0.01
N THR A 2 4.76 -12.16 -0.82
CA THR A 2 5.80 -11.68 -1.71
C THR A 2 5.48 -12.24 -3.10
N TYR A 3 5.81 -11.48 -4.14
CA TYR A 3 5.66 -11.90 -5.53
C TYR A 3 7.03 -11.85 -6.21
N THR A 4 7.21 -12.57 -7.31
CA THR A 4 8.49 -12.57 -8.04
C THR A 4 8.33 -11.94 -9.40
N ILE A 5 9.00 -10.81 -9.62
CA ILE A 5 9.08 -10.13 -10.91
C ILE A 5 10.48 -10.37 -11.47
N GLN A 6 10.59 -11.16 -12.53
CA GLN A 6 11.87 -11.47 -13.20
C GLN A 6 13.00 -11.93 -12.25
N GLY A 7 12.64 -12.72 -11.23
CA GLY A 7 13.59 -13.23 -10.24
C GLY A 7 13.88 -12.28 -9.07
N ILE A 8 13.26 -11.11 -9.03
CA ILE A 8 13.31 -10.17 -7.90
C ILE A 8 12.06 -10.37 -7.05
N GLU A 9 12.26 -10.68 -5.78
CA GLU A 9 11.17 -10.76 -4.81
C GLU A 9 10.69 -9.36 -4.43
N VAL A 10 9.38 -9.11 -4.51
CA VAL A 10 8.74 -7.83 -4.19
C VAL A 10 7.67 -8.00 -3.12
N PHE A 11 7.43 -6.96 -2.32
CA PHE A 11 6.42 -6.96 -1.25
C PHE A 11 5.02 -6.66 -1.80
N ALA A 12 4.48 -7.61 -2.55
CA ALA A 12 3.13 -7.54 -3.10
C ALA A 12 2.42 -8.89 -3.04
N ASP A 13 1.09 -8.81 -3.07
CA ASP A 13 0.18 -9.91 -3.31
C ASP A 13 -0.42 -9.78 -4.70
N VAL A 14 -0.36 -10.85 -5.48
CA VAL A 14 -0.82 -10.86 -6.87
C VAL A 14 -1.81 -12.00 -7.03
N VAL A 15 -3.02 -11.65 -7.47
CA VAL A 15 -4.08 -12.62 -7.74
C VAL A 15 -4.17 -12.81 -9.25
N GLU A 16 -3.94 -14.04 -9.67
CA GLU A 16 -4.02 -14.48 -11.07
C GLU A 16 -5.26 -15.35 -11.28
N ASP A 17 -5.83 -15.31 -12.49
CA ASP A 17 -6.87 -16.24 -12.91
C ASP A 17 -6.30 -17.62 -13.30
N GLU A 18 -7.16 -18.56 -13.67
CA GLU A 18 -6.76 -19.92 -14.08
C GLU A 18 -5.83 -19.95 -15.29
N ASN A 19 -5.75 -18.85 -16.06
CA ASN A 19 -4.88 -18.71 -17.22
C ASN A 19 -3.57 -17.98 -16.91
N GLY A 20 -3.31 -17.64 -15.64
CA GLY A 20 -2.15 -16.85 -15.22
C GLY A 20 -2.28 -15.36 -15.56
N THR A 21 -3.49 -14.87 -15.82
CA THR A 21 -3.72 -13.44 -16.07
C THR A 21 -3.86 -12.72 -14.75
N VAL A 22 -3.01 -11.73 -14.50
CA VAL A 22 -3.09 -10.88 -13.30
C VAL A 22 -4.40 -10.08 -13.30
N GLY A 23 -5.22 -10.30 -12.28
CA GLY A 23 -6.49 -9.61 -12.06
C GLY A 23 -6.43 -8.53 -10.97
N GLN A 24 -5.53 -8.70 -10.00
CA GLN A 24 -5.36 -7.80 -8.87
C GLN A 24 -3.91 -7.81 -8.38
N VAL A 25 -3.43 -6.64 -7.99
CA VAL A 25 -2.14 -6.46 -7.31
C VAL A 25 -2.38 -5.63 -6.06
N SER A 26 -1.94 -6.12 -4.92
CA SER A 26 -2.10 -5.46 -3.62
C SER A 26 -0.75 -5.30 -2.93
N PHE A 27 -0.47 -4.12 -2.39
CA PHE A 27 0.74 -3.90 -1.61
C PHE A 27 0.51 -2.79 -0.59
N ALA A 28 1.22 -2.88 0.55
CA ALA A 28 1.03 -1.94 1.63
C ALA A 28 2.10 -0.86 1.63
N LEU A 29 1.65 0.35 1.92
CA LEU A 29 2.46 1.55 2.05
C LEU A 29 2.35 2.08 3.47
N ASN A 30 3.44 2.62 3.99
CA ASN A 30 3.50 3.33 5.26
C ASN A 30 4.11 4.71 5.05
N ALA A 31 3.57 5.72 5.72
CA ALA A 31 4.09 7.07 5.68
C ALA A 31 3.76 7.86 6.96
N PRO A 32 4.43 8.99 7.23
CA PRO A 32 4.12 9.82 8.40
C PRO A 32 2.69 10.39 8.42
N SER A 33 2.08 10.60 7.25
CA SER A 33 0.73 11.16 7.10
C SER A 33 0.12 10.81 5.74
N PRO A 34 -1.22 10.95 5.58
CA PRO A 34 -1.89 10.75 4.29
C PRO A 34 -1.30 11.58 3.15
N THR A 35 -0.90 12.81 3.44
CA THR A 35 -0.34 13.75 2.45
C THR A 35 0.93 13.24 1.77
N HIS A 36 1.74 12.40 2.44
CA HIS A 36 2.93 11.80 1.84
C HIS A 36 2.53 10.72 0.82
N VAL A 37 1.53 9.90 1.14
CA VAL A 37 0.99 8.90 0.22
C VAL A 37 0.32 9.58 -0.97
N GLU A 38 -0.48 10.61 -0.74
CA GLU A 38 -1.13 11.38 -1.82
C GLU A 38 -0.10 12.00 -2.77
N ALA A 39 0.95 12.62 -2.25
CA ALA A 39 2.02 13.20 -3.08
C ALA A 39 2.74 12.13 -3.92
N ALA A 40 3.03 10.97 -3.33
CA ALA A 40 3.63 9.85 -4.06
C ALA A 40 2.65 9.29 -5.12
N ALA A 41 1.38 9.12 -4.79
CA ALA A 41 0.35 8.62 -5.68
C ALA A 41 0.12 9.57 -6.88
N LEU A 42 0.12 10.89 -6.66
CA LEU A 42 0.08 11.89 -7.72
C LEU A 42 1.30 11.78 -8.64
N ALA A 43 2.51 11.65 -8.08
CA ALA A 43 3.74 11.49 -8.87
C ALA A 43 3.77 10.19 -9.69
N LYS A 44 3.00 9.17 -9.27
CA LYS A 44 2.88 7.87 -9.94
C LYS A 44 1.60 7.72 -10.78
N ASN A 45 0.83 8.80 -10.97
CA ASN A 45 -0.44 8.79 -11.70
C ASN A 45 -1.49 7.80 -11.14
N LEU A 46 -1.43 7.53 -9.83
CA LEU A 46 -2.42 6.74 -9.09
C LEU A 46 -3.51 7.61 -8.45
N MET A 47 -3.26 8.92 -8.39
CA MET A 47 -4.22 9.94 -8.01
C MET A 47 -4.15 11.11 -8.99
N VAL A 48 -5.21 11.92 -9.03
CA VAL A 48 -5.30 13.15 -9.82
C VAL A 48 -5.83 14.30 -8.96
N THR A 49 -5.37 15.50 -9.26
CA THR A 49 -5.95 16.72 -8.68
C THR A 49 -7.20 17.10 -9.46
N LYS A 50 -8.29 17.35 -8.74
CA LYS A 50 -9.53 17.90 -9.24
C LYS A 50 -9.74 19.30 -8.73
N GLN A 51 -10.43 20.08 -9.53
CA GLN A 51 -10.75 21.45 -9.24
C GLN A 51 -12.18 21.74 -9.71
N GLU A 52 -12.98 22.30 -8.81
CA GLU A 52 -14.36 22.70 -9.11
C GLU A 52 -14.65 24.04 -8.43
N THR A 53 -15.42 24.89 -9.11
CA THR A 53 -15.94 26.12 -8.52
C THR A 53 -17.35 25.87 -7.98
N GLN A 54 -17.50 25.90 -6.65
CA GLN A 54 -18.79 25.78 -5.98
C GLN A 54 -19.10 27.10 -5.26
N ASP A 55 -20.24 27.71 -5.57
CA ASP A 55 -20.67 29.01 -5.01
C ASP A 55 -19.64 30.15 -5.16
N GLY A 56 -18.87 30.15 -6.25
CA GLY A 56 -17.82 31.14 -6.51
C GLY A 56 -16.52 30.92 -5.73
N VAL A 57 -16.41 29.83 -4.97
CA VAL A 57 -15.18 29.39 -4.29
C VAL A 57 -14.55 28.25 -5.07
N LEU A 58 -13.27 28.41 -5.40
CA LEU A 58 -12.46 27.36 -6.00
C LEU A 58 -12.13 26.32 -4.94
N ARG A 59 -12.49 25.06 -5.18
CA ARG A 59 -12.16 23.92 -4.33
C ARG A 59 -11.27 22.97 -5.09
N ASP A 60 -10.16 22.61 -4.44
CA ASP A 60 -9.19 21.64 -4.95
C ASP A 60 -9.20 20.42 -4.04
N TRP A 61 -9.19 19.23 -4.64
CA TRP A 61 -9.04 17.98 -3.91
C TRP A 61 -8.25 16.97 -4.74
N VAL A 62 -7.83 15.89 -4.08
CA VAL A 62 -7.18 14.75 -4.71
C VAL A 62 -8.17 13.60 -4.75
N GLU A 63 -8.26 12.92 -5.88
CA GLU A 63 -9.02 11.68 -6.00
C GLU A 63 -8.16 10.56 -6.59
N GLU A 64 -8.49 9.33 -6.21
CA GLU A 64 -7.95 8.11 -6.79
C GLU A 64 -8.33 8.01 -8.27
N VAL A 65 -7.39 7.56 -9.12
CA VAL A 65 -7.76 7.20 -10.49
C VAL A 65 -8.59 5.91 -10.47
N PRO A 66 -9.46 5.70 -11.48
CA PRO A 66 -10.23 4.47 -11.57
C PRO A 66 -9.34 3.23 -11.43
N HIS A 67 -9.75 2.33 -10.52
CA HIS A 67 -9.07 1.07 -10.17
C HIS A 67 -7.79 1.17 -9.32
N ALA A 68 -7.41 2.34 -8.82
CA ALA A 68 -6.34 2.49 -7.81
C ALA A 68 -6.96 2.72 -6.42
N ASN A 69 -7.27 1.64 -5.70
CA ASN A 69 -8.04 1.73 -4.46
C ASN A 69 -7.11 1.81 -3.25
N PHE A 70 -7.22 2.85 -2.44
CA PHE A 70 -6.41 3.02 -1.23
C PHE A 70 -7.26 2.71 0.01
N PHE A 71 -6.91 1.64 0.74
CA PHE A 71 -7.59 1.24 1.96
C PHE A 71 -6.74 1.56 3.18
N PRO A 72 -7.07 2.60 3.99
CA PRO A 72 -6.35 2.87 5.22
C PRO A 72 -6.40 1.65 6.14
N VAL A 73 -5.27 1.31 6.76
CA VAL A 73 -5.20 0.18 7.68
C VAL A 73 -4.57 0.56 9.01
N ALA A 74 -5.21 0.12 10.09
CA ALA A 74 -4.62 0.17 11.41
C ALA A 74 -3.67 -1.02 11.60
N VAL A 75 -2.42 -0.74 11.91
CA VAL A 75 -1.41 -1.79 12.17
C VAL A 75 -1.26 -1.93 13.67
N GLU A 76 -1.57 -3.11 14.21
CA GLU A 76 -1.29 -3.45 15.60
C GLU A 76 0.16 -3.94 15.71
N LEU A 77 0.92 -3.32 16.60
CA LEU A 77 2.33 -3.62 16.83
C LEU A 77 2.52 -4.62 17.97
N VAL A 78 1.69 -4.54 19.00
CA VAL A 78 1.68 -5.44 20.15
C VAL A 78 0.23 -5.80 20.45
N PRO A 79 -0.13 -7.09 20.46
CA PRO A 79 -1.49 -7.52 20.81
C PRO A 79 -1.87 -7.13 22.23
N ALA A 80 -3.16 -6.97 22.45
CA ALA A 80 -3.71 -6.81 23.79
C ALA A 80 -3.37 -8.03 24.66
N VAL A 81 -2.99 -7.80 25.92
CA VAL A 81 -2.81 -8.89 26.89
C VAL A 81 -4.15 -9.15 27.57
N ARG A 82 -4.57 -10.42 27.60
CA ARG A 82 -5.80 -10.86 28.25
C ARG A 82 -5.50 -11.75 29.45
N ASP A 83 -6.33 -11.67 30.48
CA ASP A 83 -6.27 -12.59 31.61
C ASP A 83 -6.90 -13.96 31.29
N ALA A 84 -6.94 -14.85 32.28
CA ALA A 84 -7.49 -16.19 32.14
C ALA A 84 -9.02 -16.21 31.90
N GLN A 85 -9.70 -15.08 32.12
CA GLN A 85 -11.13 -14.88 31.89
C GLN A 85 -11.40 -14.24 30.52
N GLY A 86 -10.35 -13.84 29.79
CA GLY A 86 -10.44 -13.19 28.49
C GLY A 86 -10.56 -11.67 28.55
N GLU A 87 -10.51 -11.07 29.74
CA GLU A 87 -10.58 -9.62 29.93
C GLU A 87 -9.25 -8.96 29.57
N VAL A 88 -9.31 -7.79 28.93
CA VAL A 88 -8.11 -7.04 28.53
C VAL A 88 -7.47 -6.40 29.77
N ILE A 89 -6.21 -6.77 30.04
CA ILE A 89 -5.41 -6.24 31.15
C ILE A 89 -4.28 -5.32 30.67
N ALA A 90 -3.98 -5.32 29.37
CA ALA A 90 -3.15 -4.31 28.73
C ALA A 90 -3.66 -4.07 27.30
N GLU A 91 -3.88 -2.81 26.95
CA GLU A 91 -4.33 -2.39 25.62
C GLU A 91 -3.28 -2.72 24.53
N PRO A 92 -3.72 -2.94 23.28
CA PRO A 92 -2.81 -3.14 22.18
C PRO A 92 -2.04 -1.85 21.87
N VAL A 93 -0.79 -2.00 21.41
CA VAL A 93 0.00 -0.87 20.91
C VAL A 93 -0.24 -0.78 19.42
N MET A 94 -0.87 0.31 18.98
CA MET A 94 -1.13 0.59 17.57
C MET A 94 -0.01 1.42 16.94
N ASP A 95 0.22 1.21 15.65
CA ASP A 95 0.99 2.11 14.82
C ASP A 95 0.29 3.48 14.74
N THR A 96 1.06 4.54 14.94
CA THR A 96 0.56 5.93 14.85
C THR A 96 0.84 6.58 13.51
N SER A 97 1.65 5.93 12.66
CA SER A 97 1.87 6.35 11.28
C SER A 97 0.73 5.92 10.37
N TYR A 98 0.67 6.52 9.20
CA TYR A 98 -0.38 6.25 8.22
C TYR A 98 0.00 5.04 7.36
N SER A 99 -0.74 3.96 7.53
CA SER A 99 -0.61 2.76 6.69
C SER A 99 -1.82 2.59 5.79
N VAL A 100 -1.59 2.11 4.57
CA VAL A 100 -2.62 1.88 3.56
C VAL A 100 -2.29 0.64 2.75
N ASN A 101 -3.30 -0.16 2.42
CA ASN A 101 -3.20 -1.19 1.40
C ASN A 101 -3.66 -0.59 0.06
N LEU A 102 -2.76 -0.49 -0.91
CA LEU A 102 -3.09 -0.08 -2.27
C LEU A 102 -3.43 -1.32 -3.09
N VAL A 103 -4.64 -1.34 -3.65
CA VAL A 103 -5.14 -2.42 -4.49
C VAL A 103 -5.39 -1.90 -5.90
N LEU A 104 -4.58 -2.38 -6.84
CA LEU A 104 -4.73 -2.13 -8.26
C LEU A 104 -5.55 -3.24 -8.89
N VAL A 105 -6.56 -2.87 -9.69
CA VAL A 105 -7.41 -3.81 -10.42
C VAL A 105 -7.66 -3.33 -11.85
N GLY A 106 -8.45 -4.10 -12.61
CA GLY A 106 -8.99 -3.69 -13.90
C GLY A 106 -7.92 -3.28 -14.90
N ASP A 107 -8.08 -2.09 -15.50
CA ASP A 107 -7.15 -1.63 -16.53
C ASP A 107 -5.77 -1.28 -15.97
N LEU A 108 -5.64 -0.91 -14.69
CA LEU A 108 -4.34 -0.50 -14.13
C LEU A 108 -3.35 -1.66 -14.05
N VAL A 109 -3.81 -2.88 -13.75
CA VAL A 109 -2.93 -4.06 -13.74
C VAL A 109 -2.53 -4.52 -15.14
N ARG A 110 -3.21 -4.01 -16.18
CA ARG A 110 -2.96 -4.34 -17.60
C ARG A 110 -2.19 -3.26 -18.34
N LYS A 111 -2.02 -2.07 -17.75
CA LYS A 111 -1.28 -0.99 -18.39
C LYS A 111 0.19 -1.37 -18.52
N VAL A 112 0.72 -1.16 -19.71
CA VAL A 112 2.12 -1.36 -20.04
C VAL A 112 2.77 -0.07 -20.53
N ASP A 113 4.09 0.02 -20.41
CA ASP A 113 4.89 1.04 -21.07
C ASP A 113 5.10 0.75 -22.57
N GLU A 114 5.93 1.56 -23.23
CA GLU A 114 6.27 1.38 -24.65
C GLU A 114 7.08 0.12 -24.95
N HIS A 115 7.66 -0.51 -23.93
CA HIS A 115 8.44 -1.73 -24.01
C HIS A 115 7.64 -2.99 -23.61
N GLY A 116 6.36 -2.83 -23.25
CA GLY A 116 5.49 -3.93 -22.85
C GLY A 116 5.61 -4.33 -21.38
N TRP A 117 6.26 -3.53 -20.55
CA TRP A 117 6.38 -3.78 -19.11
C TRP A 117 5.17 -3.28 -18.36
N PHE A 118 4.63 -4.10 -17.45
CA PHE A 118 3.50 -3.67 -16.64
C PHE A 118 3.91 -2.51 -15.73
N LEU A 119 3.11 -1.45 -15.72
CA LEU A 119 3.43 -0.25 -14.95
C LEU A 119 3.50 -0.52 -13.44
N TRP A 120 2.68 -1.45 -12.94
CA TRP A 120 2.71 -1.84 -11.52
C TRP A 120 3.98 -2.62 -11.18
N GLU A 121 4.53 -3.40 -12.10
CA GLU A 121 5.80 -4.10 -11.90
C GLU A 121 6.94 -3.09 -11.80
N LEU A 122 7.00 -2.14 -12.74
CA LEU A 122 7.99 -1.06 -12.72
C LEU A 122 7.91 -0.25 -11.44
N LEU A 123 6.71 0.05 -10.97
CA LEU A 123 6.47 0.75 -9.71
C LEU A 123 7.07 0.00 -8.51
N LEU A 124 6.81 -1.30 -8.37
CA LEU A 124 7.35 -2.10 -7.27
C LEU A 124 8.87 -2.27 -7.39
N LEU A 125 9.37 -2.52 -8.61
CA LEU A 125 10.80 -2.66 -8.88
C LEU A 125 11.58 -1.37 -8.57
N GLU A 126 10.96 -0.20 -8.72
CA GLU A 126 11.57 1.07 -8.34
C GLU A 126 11.84 1.12 -6.83
N TRP A 127 10.89 0.69 -5.99
CA TRP A 127 11.14 0.54 -4.55
C TRP A 127 12.24 -0.48 -4.26
N MET A 128 12.25 -1.62 -4.96
CA MET A 128 13.28 -2.65 -4.78
C MET A 128 14.69 -2.17 -5.17
N GLY A 129 14.80 -1.34 -6.21
CA GLY A 129 16.08 -0.88 -6.74
C GLY A 129 16.62 0.39 -6.09
N ALA A 130 15.73 1.30 -5.66
CA ALA A 130 16.09 2.63 -5.17
C ALA A 130 15.68 2.90 -3.71
N GLY A 131 14.84 2.05 -3.13
CA GLY A 131 14.38 2.20 -1.75
C GLY A 131 15.49 1.93 -0.75
N ALA A 132 15.59 2.77 0.27
CA ALA A 132 16.47 2.54 1.41
C ALA A 132 15.80 1.54 2.38
N GLU A 133 16.54 0.53 2.82
CA GLU A 133 16.06 -0.38 3.86
C GLU A 133 15.59 0.41 5.09
N THR A 134 14.40 0.06 5.56
CA THR A 134 13.82 0.64 6.75
C THR A 134 13.12 -0.43 7.56
N THR A 135 12.73 -0.07 8.77
CA THR A 135 11.85 -0.89 9.59
C THR A 135 10.79 -0.01 10.19
N VAL A 136 9.56 -0.17 9.71
CA VAL A 136 8.40 0.53 10.25
C VAL A 136 8.17 0.02 11.67
N ASN A 137 8.18 0.98 12.61
CA ASN A 137 8.06 0.74 14.05
C ASN A 137 9.02 -0.31 14.62
N GLY A 138 10.21 -0.46 14.00
CA GLY A 138 11.23 -1.42 14.45
C GLY A 138 10.84 -2.89 14.33
N LYS A 139 9.73 -3.21 13.64
CA LYS A 139 9.24 -4.59 13.48
C LYS A 139 8.99 -5.00 12.03
N VAL A 140 8.43 -4.12 11.21
CA VAL A 140 7.99 -4.47 9.86
C VAL A 140 9.05 -4.00 8.86
N PRO A 141 9.77 -4.91 8.18
CA PRO A 141 10.73 -4.52 7.16
C PRO A 141 10.04 -3.77 6.03
N GLY A 142 10.75 -2.82 5.44
CA GLY A 142 10.26 -2.11 4.28
C GLY A 142 11.38 -1.40 3.52
N LEU A 143 10.98 -0.77 2.42
CA LEU A 143 11.84 -0.01 1.54
C LEU A 143 11.28 1.41 1.43
N ALA A 144 12.00 2.37 1.99
CA ALA A 144 11.62 3.77 2.03
C ALA A 144 12.10 4.51 0.78
N MET A 145 11.19 5.20 0.10
CA MET A 145 11.47 6.05 -1.05
C MET A 145 10.55 7.26 -1.01
N SER A 146 11.10 8.46 -1.18
CA SER A 146 10.32 9.71 -1.29
C SER A 146 9.32 9.92 -0.14
N GLY A 147 9.67 9.54 1.09
CA GLY A 147 8.82 9.69 2.28
C GLY A 147 7.71 8.64 2.43
N VAL A 148 7.69 7.61 1.58
CA VAL A 148 6.75 6.48 1.64
C VAL A 148 7.52 5.16 1.63
N SER A 149 7.14 4.25 2.51
CA SER A 149 7.75 2.93 2.65
C SER A 149 6.84 1.85 2.08
N LEU A 150 7.36 1.05 1.14
CA LEU A 150 6.76 -0.23 0.77
C LEU A 150 7.06 -1.24 1.89
N ILE A 151 6.04 -1.82 2.52
CA ILE A 151 6.22 -2.68 3.71
C ILE A 151 5.91 -4.15 3.43
N ASP A 152 6.70 -5.04 4.03
CA ASP A 152 6.46 -6.49 3.98
C ASP A 152 5.36 -6.89 4.97
N MET A 153 4.13 -6.93 4.46
CA MET A 153 2.96 -7.35 5.23
C MET A 153 3.04 -8.79 5.74
N SER A 154 3.90 -9.64 5.19
CA SER A 154 4.09 -11.01 5.72
C SER A 154 4.67 -11.01 7.14
N LYS A 155 5.27 -9.89 7.57
CA LYS A 155 5.90 -9.72 8.88
C LYS A 155 5.02 -8.97 9.88
N VAL A 156 3.85 -8.50 9.46
CA VAL A 156 2.86 -7.92 10.37
C VAL A 156 2.21 -9.05 11.16
N GLN A 157 2.36 -9.01 12.48
CA GLN A 157 1.90 -10.09 13.37
C GLN A 157 0.37 -10.20 13.46
N THR A 158 -0.34 -9.13 13.11
CA THR A 158 -1.80 -9.12 13.15
C THR A 158 -2.34 -9.53 11.78
N PRO A 159 -3.16 -10.59 11.70
CA PRO A 159 -3.92 -10.89 10.49
C PRO A 159 -4.78 -9.67 10.20
N GLN A 160 -4.49 -8.96 9.11
CA GLN A 160 -5.43 -8.00 8.59
C GLN A 160 -6.61 -8.83 8.10
N GLY A 161 -7.74 -8.71 8.80
CA GLY A 161 -8.94 -9.47 8.48
C GLY A 161 -9.19 -9.38 7.00
N ALA A 162 -9.26 -10.53 6.34
CA ALA A 162 -9.72 -10.62 4.96
C ALA A 162 -11.01 -9.79 4.88
N VAL A 163 -11.00 -8.75 4.06
CA VAL A 163 -12.24 -8.09 3.68
C VAL A 163 -13.03 -9.18 2.96
N ALA A 164 -14.05 -9.69 3.63
CA ALA A 164 -15.00 -10.66 3.10
C ALA A 164 -15.90 -9.99 2.06
#